data_AF-A0A3S4FU81-F1
#
_entry.id   AF-A0A3S4FU81-F1
#
_cell.length_a   1.000
_cell.length_b   1.000
_cell.length_c   1.000
_cell.angle_alpha   90.00
_cell.angle_beta   90.00
_cell.angle_gamma   90.00
#
_symmetry.space_group_name_H-M   'P 1'
#
loop_
_entity.id
_entity.type
_entity.pdbx_description
1 polymer ?
#
loop_
_entity_poly.entity_id
_entity_poly.type
_entity_poly.pdbx_seq_one_letter_code
_entity_poly.pdbx_strand_id
1 'polypeptide(L)'
;MSNDFYNRLRRNTKYLETQIAFFSLPQGISNSGIHMKKTLLAVSAALALTSSFTANAAENDQPQYLSDWWHQSVNVVGSYHTRFSPKLNNDVYLEYEAFAKKDWFDFYGYIDIPKTFDWGNGNDKGIWSDGSPLFMEIEPRFSIDKLTGADLSFGPFKEWYFANNYIYDMGDNKASRQSTWYMGLGTDIDTGLRWACR
;
A
#
# COMPACT_ATOMS: atom_id res chain seq x y z
N MET A 1 8.00 -19.06 -12.60
CA MET A 1 8.35 -18.32 -11.36
C MET A 1 7.70 -19.07 -10.21
N SER A 2 8.49 -19.58 -9.27
CA SER A 2 8.02 -20.48 -8.20
C SER A 2 7.22 -19.72 -7.14
N ASN A 3 6.18 -20.35 -6.58
CA ASN A 3 5.43 -19.90 -5.40
C ASN A 3 6.36 -19.53 -4.21
N ASP A 4 7.60 -20.01 -4.21
CA ASP A 4 8.62 -19.65 -3.21
C ASP A 4 9.10 -18.20 -3.30
N PHE A 5 9.12 -17.57 -4.47
CA PHE A 5 9.59 -16.18 -4.61
C PHE A 5 8.55 -15.19 -4.08
N TYR A 6 7.27 -15.43 -4.39
CA TYR A 6 6.16 -14.61 -3.91
C TYR A 6 6.02 -14.72 -2.37
N ASN A 7 6.12 -15.94 -1.81
CA ASN A 7 6.16 -16.15 -0.36
C ASN A 7 7.46 -15.63 0.31
N ARG A 8 8.52 -15.36 -0.46
CA ARG A 8 9.80 -14.79 0.02
C ARG A 8 9.70 -13.28 0.22
N LEU A 9 9.07 -12.56 -0.71
CA LEU A 9 8.82 -11.11 -0.59
C LEU A 9 7.80 -10.79 0.50
N ARG A 10 6.68 -11.50 0.54
CA ARG A 10 5.60 -11.31 1.54
C ARG A 10 6.06 -11.52 2.99
N ARG A 11 7.07 -12.38 3.22
CA ARG A 11 7.62 -12.61 4.56
C ARG A 11 8.56 -11.49 5.01
N ASN A 12 9.31 -10.86 4.11
CA ASN A 12 10.25 -9.79 4.48
C ASN A 12 9.53 -8.49 4.86
N THR A 13 8.39 -8.15 4.26
CA THR A 13 7.59 -6.98 4.63
C THR A 13 6.88 -7.15 5.98
N LYS A 14 6.42 -8.36 6.33
CA LYS A 14 5.74 -8.60 7.63
C LYS A 14 6.62 -8.41 8.88
N TYR A 15 7.94 -8.43 8.76
CA TYR A 15 8.87 -8.22 9.90
C TYR A 15 9.37 -6.77 10.03
N LEU A 16 8.99 -5.87 9.13
CA LEU A 16 9.21 -4.43 9.24
C LEU A 16 8.08 -3.79 10.06
N GLU A 17 7.82 -4.30 11.27
CA GLU A 17 7.01 -3.56 12.25
C GLU A 17 7.81 -2.33 12.69
N THR A 18 7.59 -1.23 11.96
CA THR A 18 8.09 0.09 12.32
C THR A 18 7.30 0.54 13.55
N GLN A 19 7.99 0.63 14.69
CA GLN A 19 7.43 1.22 15.91
C GLN A 19 7.22 2.73 15.67
N ILE A 20 6.05 3.11 15.16
CA ILE A 20 5.66 4.50 14.91
C ILE A 20 5.19 5.12 16.23
N ALA A 21 5.85 6.19 16.67
CA ALA A 21 5.36 7.02 17.76
C ALA A 21 4.20 7.90 17.26
N PHE A 22 3.00 7.72 17.81
CA PHE A 22 1.77 8.39 17.39
C PHE A 22 1.74 9.87 17.78
N PHE A 23 1.47 10.74 16.80
CA PHE A 23 0.94 12.09 17.04
C PHE A 23 -0.32 12.26 16.20
N SER A 24 -1.49 12.37 16.84
CA SER A 24 -2.78 12.58 16.19
C SER A 24 -3.13 14.07 16.17
N LEU A 25 -3.64 14.57 15.03
CA LEU A 25 -4.25 15.90 14.94
C LEU A 25 -5.79 15.75 14.90
N PRO A 26 -6.56 16.67 15.50
CA PRO A 26 -8.02 16.56 15.58
C PRO A 26 -8.70 16.86 14.23
N GLN A 27 -9.77 16.14 13.93
CA GLN A 27 -10.63 16.39 12.77
C GLN A 27 -11.62 17.53 13.00
N GLY A 28 -11.88 18.32 11.94
CA GLY A 28 -13.17 18.97 11.76
C GLY A 28 -13.12 20.27 10.95
N ILE A 29 -13.76 20.27 9.76
CA ILE A 29 -14.59 21.39 9.27
C ILE A 29 -15.76 20.80 8.47
N SER A 30 -16.98 21.15 8.89
CA SER A 30 -18.25 20.90 8.21
C SER A 30 -18.47 21.92 7.11
N ASN A 31 -18.99 21.50 5.95
CA ASN A 31 -19.57 22.43 4.98
C ASN A 31 -20.94 21.95 4.48
N SER A 32 -21.90 22.86 4.63
CA SER A 32 -23.31 22.80 4.27
C SER A 32 -23.53 22.56 2.77
N GLY A 33 -24.68 21.91 2.47
CA GLY A 33 -24.86 21.18 1.23
C GLY A 33 -25.36 21.94 0.01
N ILE A 34 -25.38 21.21 -1.11
CA ILE A 34 -26.12 21.48 -2.34
C ILE A 34 -26.65 20.13 -2.87
N HIS A 35 -27.95 20.09 -3.20
CA HIS A 35 -28.65 18.94 -3.77
C HIS A 35 -28.25 18.69 -5.24
N MET A 36 -28.18 17.40 -5.57
CA MET A 36 -27.57 16.75 -6.75
C MET A 36 -28.46 16.75 -8.01
N LYS A 37 -27.84 16.77 -9.20
CA LYS A 37 -28.42 16.21 -10.43
C LYS A 37 -27.46 15.18 -11.04
N LYS A 38 -27.98 13.96 -11.24
CA LYS A 38 -27.28 12.77 -11.74
C LYS A 38 -27.16 12.85 -13.27
N THR A 39 -25.96 12.87 -13.83
CA THR A 39 -25.72 12.52 -15.24
C THR A 39 -24.28 12.01 -15.45
N LEU A 40 -24.17 10.70 -15.60
CA LEU A 40 -23.26 9.96 -16.49
C LEU A 40 -21.74 10.28 -16.47
N LEU A 41 -21.00 9.59 -15.59
CA LEU A 41 -19.55 9.36 -15.76
C LEU A 41 -19.35 7.89 -16.15
N ALA A 42 -19.27 7.64 -17.46
CA ALA A 42 -19.02 6.31 -18.02
C ALA A 42 -18.16 6.41 -19.28
N VAL A 43 -17.00 7.08 -19.23
CA VAL A 43 -15.94 7.00 -20.25
C VAL A 43 -14.60 7.37 -19.59
N SER A 44 -13.82 6.38 -19.13
CA SER A 44 -12.37 6.54 -18.88
C SER A 44 -11.62 5.31 -18.30
N ALA A 45 -12.26 4.15 -18.08
CA ALA A 45 -11.59 3.02 -17.42
C ALA A 45 -10.77 2.09 -18.34
N ALA A 46 -10.70 2.32 -19.66
CA ALA A 46 -10.14 1.34 -20.61
C ALA A 46 -8.84 1.76 -21.34
N LEU A 47 -8.20 2.87 -20.97
CA LEU A 47 -6.97 3.35 -21.66
C LEU A 47 -5.75 3.58 -20.75
N ALA A 48 -5.80 3.18 -19.48
CA ALA A 48 -4.69 3.46 -18.56
C ALA A 48 -3.60 2.37 -18.47
N LEU A 49 -3.77 1.21 -19.11
CA LEU A 49 -2.85 0.07 -18.92
C LEU A 49 -1.56 0.09 -19.77
N THR A 50 -1.28 1.16 -20.52
CA THR A 50 -0.03 1.28 -21.31
C THR A 50 0.53 2.71 -21.32
N SER A 51 0.69 3.32 -20.15
CA SER A 51 1.49 4.55 -20.02
C SER A 51 2.87 4.21 -19.48
N SER A 52 3.84 4.06 -20.39
CA SER A 52 5.25 4.05 -20.02
C SER A 52 5.64 5.47 -19.62
N PHE A 53 5.76 5.74 -18.32
CA PHE A 53 6.26 7.02 -17.83
C PHE A 53 7.79 6.99 -17.80
N THR A 54 8.44 7.94 -18.49
CA THR A 54 9.88 8.15 -18.38
C THR A 54 10.16 9.12 -17.22
N ALA A 55 10.63 8.59 -16.10
CA ALA A 55 11.15 9.41 -15.01
C ALA A 55 12.61 9.77 -15.33
N ASN A 56 12.87 11.03 -15.72
CA ASN A 56 14.23 11.53 -15.89
C ASN A 56 14.77 11.98 -14.53
N ALA A 57 15.59 11.13 -13.90
CA ALA A 57 16.56 11.54 -12.89
C ALA A 57 17.94 11.13 -13.43
N ALA A 58 18.91 12.05 -13.38
CA ALA A 58 20.26 11.81 -13.88
C ALA A 58 20.91 10.66 -13.08
N GLU A 59 21.08 9.50 -13.73
CA GLU A 59 21.64 8.30 -13.12
C GLU A 59 22.56 7.63 -14.16
N ASN A 60 23.76 7.20 -13.72
CA ASN A 60 24.85 6.72 -14.57
C ASN A 60 24.50 5.41 -15.33
N ASP A 61 24.72 5.42 -16.65
CA ASP A 61 25.32 4.37 -17.49
C ASP A 61 24.70 2.98 -17.74
N GLN A 62 23.41 2.73 -17.53
CA GLN A 62 22.63 1.71 -18.29
C GLN A 62 21.14 2.11 -18.36
N PRO A 63 20.40 1.81 -19.45
CA PRO A 63 18.96 2.02 -19.47
C PRO A 63 18.27 1.04 -18.50
N GLN A 64 17.86 1.55 -17.34
CA GLN A 64 17.05 0.81 -16.38
C GLN A 64 15.58 0.80 -16.84
N TYR A 65 14.98 -0.37 -16.94
CA TYR A 65 13.55 -0.49 -17.26
C TYR A 65 12.70 -0.29 -16.01
N LEU A 66 11.47 0.20 -16.17
CA LEU A 66 10.52 0.35 -15.06
C LEU A 66 10.29 -0.98 -14.32
N SER A 67 10.27 -2.08 -15.07
CA SER A 67 10.10 -3.45 -14.54
C SER A 67 11.27 -3.93 -13.66
N ASP A 68 12.42 -3.26 -13.69
CA ASP A 68 13.58 -3.64 -12.89
C ASP A 68 13.39 -3.31 -11.41
N TRP A 69 12.53 -2.33 -11.13
CA TRP A 69 12.33 -1.81 -9.78
C TRP A 69 10.86 -1.60 -9.39
N TRP A 70 9.90 -1.69 -10.32
CA TRP A 70 8.46 -1.65 -10.04
C TRP A 70 7.80 -2.98 -10.41
N HIS A 71 7.21 -3.62 -9.42
CA HIS A 71 6.59 -4.94 -9.52
C HIS A 71 5.11 -4.85 -9.13
N GLN A 72 4.27 -5.63 -9.82
CA GLN A 72 2.82 -5.64 -9.63
C GLN A 72 2.33 -7.08 -9.56
N SER A 73 1.33 -7.34 -8.72
CA SER A 73 0.62 -8.63 -8.67
C SER A 73 -0.87 -8.43 -8.45
N VAL A 74 -1.65 -9.38 -8.98
CA VAL A 74 -3.09 -9.47 -8.73
C VAL A 74 -3.34 -10.82 -8.07
N ASN A 75 -3.95 -10.79 -6.89
CA ASN A 75 -4.14 -11.95 -6.03
C ASN A 75 -5.62 -12.14 -5.72
N VAL A 76 -5.98 -13.38 -5.41
CA VAL A 76 -7.25 -13.71 -4.77
C VAL A 76 -6.95 -14.14 -3.34
N VAL A 77 -7.49 -13.40 -2.38
CA VAL A 77 -7.19 -13.60 -0.97
C VAL A 77 -8.43 -14.12 -0.26
N GLY A 78 -8.28 -15.25 0.43
CA GLY A 78 -9.27 -15.80 1.34
C GLY A 78 -8.84 -15.56 2.78
N SER A 79 -9.59 -14.76 3.51
CA SER A 79 -9.34 -14.45 4.91
C SER A 79 -10.32 -15.17 5.83
N TYR A 80 -9.83 -15.65 6.97
CA TYR A 80 -10.62 -16.36 7.97
C TYR A 80 -10.41 -15.74 9.34
N HIS A 81 -11.50 -15.38 10.03
CA HIS A 81 -11.49 -14.76 11.35
C HIS A 81 -10.79 -13.39 11.42
N THR A 82 -11.04 -12.51 10.44
CA THR A 82 -10.59 -11.12 10.52
C THR A 82 -11.32 -10.37 11.64
N ARG A 83 -10.63 -9.39 12.25
CA ARG A 83 -11.06 -8.69 13.47
C ARG A 83 -11.05 -7.16 13.36
N PHE A 84 -10.94 -6.63 12.15
CA PHE A 84 -11.02 -5.19 11.91
C PHE A 84 -12.44 -4.65 12.15
N SER A 85 -13.45 -5.49 11.90
CA SER A 85 -14.86 -5.19 12.19
C SER A 85 -15.26 -5.62 13.60
N PRO A 86 -16.32 -5.03 14.20
CA PRO A 86 -16.85 -5.45 15.50
C PRO A 86 -17.30 -6.92 15.58
N LYS A 87 -17.48 -7.56 14.42
CA LYS A 87 -17.84 -8.98 14.27
C LYS A 87 -16.75 -9.69 13.48
N LEU A 88 -16.58 -10.98 13.76
CA LEU A 88 -15.68 -11.85 12.99
C LEU A 88 -16.16 -11.96 11.54
N ASN A 89 -15.22 -11.80 10.61
CA ASN A 89 -15.48 -11.88 9.17
C ASN A 89 -14.64 -12.97 8.49
N ASN A 90 -15.21 -13.55 7.43
CA ASN A 90 -14.55 -14.52 6.56
C ASN A 90 -14.85 -14.10 5.13
N ASP A 91 -13.82 -13.68 4.42
CA ASP A 91 -13.96 -12.84 3.23
C ASP A 91 -13.12 -13.41 2.10
N VAL A 92 -13.63 -13.35 0.88
CA VAL A 92 -12.83 -13.62 -0.33
C VAL A 92 -12.86 -12.41 -1.23
N TYR A 93 -11.69 -11.85 -1.51
CA TYR A 93 -11.56 -10.60 -2.24
C TYR A 93 -10.42 -10.64 -3.26
N LEU A 94 -10.47 -9.70 -4.19
CA LEU A 94 -9.38 -9.43 -5.12
C LEU A 94 -8.45 -8.40 -4.47
N GLU A 95 -7.15 -8.65 -4.55
CA GLU A 95 -6.10 -7.75 -4.05
C GLU A 95 -5.15 -7.43 -5.20
N TYR A 96 -4.81 -6.15 -5.37
CA TYR A 96 -3.72 -5.70 -6.22
C TYR A 96 -2.59 -5.21 -5.34
N GLU A 97 -1.39 -5.77 -5.50
CA GLU A 97 -0.20 -5.31 -4.80
C GLU A 97 0.78 -4.66 -5.77
N ALA A 98 1.47 -3.63 -5.31
CA ALA A 98 2.61 -3.03 -5.98
C ALA A 98 3.77 -2.89 -5.00
N PHE A 99 4.96 -3.27 -5.47
CA PHE A 99 6.20 -3.14 -4.73
C PHE A 99 7.22 -2.43 -5.60
N ALA A 100 7.95 -1.47 -5.03
CA ALA A 100 9.02 -0.81 -5.74
C ALA A 100 10.22 -0.50 -4.86
N LYS A 101 11.42 -0.71 -5.40
CA LYS A 101 12.68 -0.34 -4.73
C LYS A 101 13.63 0.29 -5.74
N LYS A 102 13.71 1.62 -5.69
CA LYS A 102 14.71 2.43 -6.39
C LYS A 102 15.69 3.00 -5.36
N ASP A 103 16.87 3.39 -5.81
CA ASP A 103 17.96 3.87 -4.95
C ASP A 103 17.52 4.82 -3.82
N TRP A 104 16.67 5.80 -4.12
CA TRP A 104 16.19 6.81 -3.15
C TRP A 104 14.77 6.56 -2.64
N PHE A 105 14.08 5.54 -3.13
CA PHE A 105 12.64 5.36 -2.94
C PHE A 105 12.27 3.88 -2.75
N ASP A 106 11.54 3.62 -1.67
CA ASP A 106 10.96 2.31 -1.39
C ASP A 106 9.45 2.46 -1.26
N PHE A 107 8.71 1.51 -1.82
CA PHE A 107 7.26 1.54 -1.85
C PHE A 107 6.72 0.14 -1.72
N TYR A 108 5.75 -0.01 -0.84
CA TYR A 108 4.82 -1.12 -0.85
C TYR A 108 3.41 -0.54 -0.79
N GLY A 109 2.47 -1.21 -1.44
CA GLY A 109 1.07 -0.86 -1.27
C GLY A 109 0.17 -1.91 -1.87
N TYR A 110 -1.05 -1.96 -1.36
CA TYR A 110 -2.06 -2.88 -1.84
C TYR A 110 -3.44 -2.21 -1.87
N ILE A 111 -4.30 -2.76 -2.73
CA ILE A 111 -5.69 -2.36 -2.90
C ILE A 111 -6.53 -3.62 -2.85
N ASP A 112 -7.44 -3.69 -1.88
CA ASP A 112 -8.44 -4.72 -1.75
C ASP A 112 -9.76 -4.25 -2.35
N ILE A 113 -10.44 -5.16 -3.05
CA ILE A 113 -11.81 -5.00 -3.54
C ILE A 113 -12.67 -6.04 -2.81
N PRO A 114 -13.26 -5.68 -1.65
CA PRO A 114 -13.96 -6.62 -0.79
C PRO A 114 -15.16 -7.27 -1.50
N LYS A 115 -15.35 -8.57 -1.25
CA LYS A 115 -16.47 -9.37 -1.77
C LYS A 115 -16.62 -9.36 -3.29
N THR A 116 -15.50 -9.37 -4.01
CA THR A 116 -15.48 -9.40 -5.49
C THR A 116 -16.18 -10.65 -6.06
N PHE A 117 -16.10 -11.80 -5.38
CA PHE A 117 -16.59 -13.09 -5.85
C PHE A 117 -17.94 -13.54 -5.24
N ASP A 118 -18.55 -12.70 -4.39
CA ASP A 118 -19.74 -13.03 -3.59
C ASP A 118 -19.58 -14.30 -2.71
N TRP A 119 -18.35 -14.59 -2.30
CA TRP A 119 -18.00 -15.68 -1.39
C TRP A 119 -17.57 -15.13 -0.04
N GLY A 120 -18.14 -15.66 1.04
CA GLY A 120 -17.86 -15.20 2.40
C GLY A 120 -18.94 -15.65 3.37
N ASN A 121 -18.87 -15.17 4.61
CA ASN A 121 -19.95 -15.38 5.59
C ASN A 121 -21.02 -14.26 5.49
N GLY A 122 -22.10 -14.37 6.27
CA GLY A 122 -23.19 -13.38 6.25
C GLY A 122 -22.83 -11.98 6.79
N ASN A 123 -21.67 -11.83 7.43
CA ASN A 123 -21.16 -10.54 7.90
C ASN A 123 -20.31 -9.85 6.82
N ASP A 124 -19.91 -10.56 5.76
CA ASP A 124 -19.08 -10.02 4.70
C ASP A 124 -19.87 -9.03 3.82
N LYS A 125 -19.31 -7.84 3.67
CA LYS A 125 -19.88 -6.67 3.01
C LYS A 125 -18.79 -6.01 2.19
N GLY A 126 -19.12 -5.61 0.97
CA GLY A 126 -18.12 -5.08 0.04
C GLY A 126 -18.75 -4.34 -1.13
N ILE A 127 -18.06 -4.32 -2.27
CA ILE A 127 -18.41 -3.53 -3.46
C ILE A 127 -19.85 -3.72 -3.97
N TRP A 128 -20.44 -4.90 -3.74
CA TRP A 128 -21.81 -5.24 -4.18
C TRP A 128 -22.84 -5.29 -3.06
N SER A 129 -22.47 -5.02 -1.80
CA SER A 129 -23.36 -5.29 -0.67
C SER A 129 -23.23 -4.32 0.50
N ASP A 130 -23.33 -3.02 0.24
CA ASP A 130 -23.42 -1.96 1.26
C ASP A 130 -22.28 -2.03 2.32
N GLY A 131 -21.10 -2.44 1.85
CA GLY A 131 -19.84 -2.37 2.59
C GLY A 131 -18.85 -1.50 1.84
N SER A 132 -17.62 -1.39 2.36
CA SER A 132 -16.59 -0.64 1.67
C SER A 132 -16.28 -1.28 0.31
N PRO A 133 -16.35 -0.52 -0.80
CA PRO A 133 -16.03 -1.07 -2.11
C PRO A 133 -14.52 -1.19 -2.35
N LEU A 134 -13.72 -0.49 -1.55
CA LEU A 134 -12.29 -0.38 -1.75
C LEU A 134 -11.60 -0.05 -0.43
N PHE A 135 -10.58 -0.83 -0.14
CA PHE A 135 -9.61 -0.56 0.92
C PHE A 135 -8.22 -0.48 0.29
N MET A 136 -7.41 0.49 0.68
CA MET A 136 -6.03 0.61 0.22
C MET A 136 -5.11 1.02 1.37
N GLU A 137 -3.87 0.56 1.28
CA GLU A 137 -2.78 0.98 2.14
C GLU A 137 -1.53 1.14 1.30
N ILE A 138 -0.83 2.27 1.46
CA ILE A 138 0.42 2.56 0.77
C ILE A 138 1.48 3.01 1.76
N GLU A 139 2.71 2.56 1.54
CA GLU A 139 3.85 2.75 2.42
C GLU A 139 5.06 3.36 1.67
N PRO A 140 4.98 4.59 1.15
CA PRO A 140 6.12 5.23 0.52
C PRO A 140 7.16 5.68 1.56
N ARG A 141 8.41 5.21 1.38
CA ARG A 141 9.58 5.60 2.18
C ARG A 141 10.61 6.27 1.27
N PHE A 142 11.08 7.44 1.68
CA PHE A 142 12.08 8.22 0.95
C PHE A 142 13.40 8.23 1.71
N SER A 143 14.48 7.78 1.08
CA SER A 143 15.79 7.72 1.72
C SER A 143 16.35 9.11 1.98
N ILE A 144 16.58 9.43 3.25
CA ILE A 144 17.19 10.69 3.68
C ILE A 144 18.66 10.70 3.26
N ASP A 145 19.37 9.58 3.43
CA ASP A 145 20.77 9.42 3.06
C ASP A 145 21.00 9.77 1.58
N LYS A 146 20.19 9.21 0.68
CA LYS A 146 20.32 9.43 -0.76
C LYS A 146 19.86 10.83 -1.19
N LEU A 147 18.80 11.35 -0.58
CA LEU A 147 18.31 12.69 -0.89
C LEU A 147 19.25 13.79 -0.38
N THR A 148 19.97 13.55 0.72
CA THR A 148 20.93 14.50 1.29
C THR A 148 22.36 14.29 0.80
N GLY A 149 22.66 13.13 0.19
CA GLY A 149 24.00 12.74 -0.23
C GLY A 149 24.94 12.44 0.95
N ALA A 150 24.41 12.28 2.16
CA ALA A 150 25.17 11.99 3.37
C ALA A 150 24.95 10.54 3.80
N ASP A 151 26.02 9.87 4.22
CA ASP A 151 25.93 8.57 4.88
C ASP A 151 25.54 8.79 6.34
N LEU A 152 24.30 8.44 6.68
CA LEU A 152 23.74 8.54 8.03
C LEU A 152 23.72 7.18 8.74
N SER A 153 24.38 6.17 8.16
CA SER A 153 24.45 4.85 8.75
C SER A 153 25.22 4.86 10.08
N PHE A 154 24.72 4.10 11.05
CA PHE A 154 25.35 3.97 12.35
C PHE A 154 25.05 2.59 12.97
N GLY A 155 26.10 1.80 13.20
CA GLY A 155 25.97 0.46 13.77
C GLY A 155 25.11 -0.45 12.88
N PRO A 156 24.00 -1.02 13.40
CA PRO A 156 23.11 -1.87 12.61
C PRO A 156 22.14 -1.07 11.72
N PHE A 157 21.99 0.24 11.93
CA PHE A 157 21.10 1.09 11.13
C PHE A 157 21.80 1.50 9.84
N LYS A 158 21.32 1.00 8.69
CA LYS A 158 21.98 1.15 7.39
C LYS A 158 21.57 2.40 6.64
N GLU A 159 20.32 2.81 6.79
CA GLU A 159 19.73 3.89 6.01
C GLU A 159 18.53 4.45 6.78
N TRP A 160 18.32 5.75 6.66
CA TRP A 160 17.20 6.46 7.29
C TRP A 160 16.22 6.94 6.25
N TYR A 161 14.94 6.89 6.60
CA TYR A 161 13.85 7.18 5.69
C TYR A 161 12.88 8.18 6.30
N PHE A 162 12.37 9.09 5.46
CA PHE A 162 11.09 9.72 5.72
C PHE A 162 10.00 8.73 5.30
N ALA A 163 9.40 8.08 6.29
CA ALA A 163 8.46 6.99 6.11
C ALA A 163 7.02 7.51 6.22
N ASN A 164 6.17 7.04 5.30
CA ASN A 164 4.75 7.32 5.31
C ASN A 164 4.00 6.00 5.26
N ASN A 165 2.88 5.92 5.98
CA ASN A 165 1.87 4.89 5.79
C ASN A 165 0.52 5.61 5.66
N TYR A 166 -0.13 5.49 4.51
CA TYR A 166 -1.43 6.06 4.24
C TYR A 166 -2.45 4.95 4.01
N ILE A 167 -3.46 4.91 4.87
CA ILE A 167 -4.56 3.96 4.84
C ILE A 167 -5.82 4.71 4.41
N TYR A 168 -6.50 4.17 3.40
CA TYR A 168 -7.76 4.71 2.93
C TYR A 168 -8.79 3.60 2.75
N ASP A 169 -9.90 3.75 3.47
CA ASP A 169 -11.10 2.93 3.32
C ASP A 169 -12.22 3.84 2.78
N MET A 170 -12.77 3.47 1.61
CA MET A 170 -13.82 4.27 0.98
C MET A 170 -15.15 4.26 1.74
N GLY A 171 -15.36 3.30 2.65
CA GLY A 171 -16.60 3.10 3.39
C GLY A 171 -17.80 2.81 2.48
N ASP A 172 -18.89 2.31 3.07
CA ASP A 172 -20.20 2.25 2.39
C ASP A 172 -20.83 3.65 2.22
N ASN A 173 -20.45 4.60 3.07
CA ASN A 173 -20.95 5.98 3.06
C ASN A 173 -19.90 6.98 3.56
N LYS A 174 -20.24 8.28 3.61
CA LYS A 174 -19.27 9.33 4.02
C LYS A 174 -18.84 9.24 5.48
N ALA A 175 -19.70 8.75 6.36
CA ALA A 175 -19.43 8.67 7.80
C ALA A 175 -18.58 7.46 8.18
N SER A 176 -18.56 6.42 7.35
CA SER A 176 -17.77 5.20 7.53
C SER A 176 -16.43 5.19 6.79
N ARG A 177 -16.07 6.30 6.13
CA ARG A 177 -14.77 6.46 5.46
C ARG A 177 -13.63 6.55 6.46
N GLN A 178 -12.52 5.91 6.11
CA GLN A 178 -11.24 6.10 6.79
C GLN A 178 -10.25 6.76 5.84
N SER A 179 -9.53 7.76 6.35
CA SER A 179 -8.37 8.34 5.68
C SER A 179 -7.39 8.71 6.78
N THR A 180 -6.36 7.88 6.92
CA THR A 180 -5.38 7.99 8.00
C THR A 180 -4.00 8.08 7.38
N TRP A 181 -3.26 9.14 7.73
CA TRP A 181 -1.90 9.34 7.26
C TRP A 181 -0.94 9.34 8.45
N TYR A 182 -0.09 8.32 8.49
CA TYR A 182 1.05 8.23 9.38
C TYR A 182 2.29 8.71 8.65
N MET A 183 3.07 9.55 9.31
CA MET A 183 4.34 10.07 8.83
C MET A 183 5.36 10.04 9.96
N GLY A 184 6.60 9.69 9.64
CA GLY A 184 7.63 9.56 10.66
C GLY A 184 9.00 9.17 10.10
N LEU A 185 9.87 8.73 11.01
CA LEU A 185 11.20 8.24 10.67
C LEU A 185 11.19 6.72 10.59
N GLY A 186 11.73 6.19 9.50
CA GLY A 186 11.97 4.77 9.29
C GLY A 186 13.46 4.47 9.15
N THR A 187 13.83 3.20 9.27
CA THR A 187 15.22 2.74 9.08
C THR A 187 15.25 1.29 8.62
N ASP A 188 16.28 0.92 7.87
CA ASP A 188 16.58 -0.48 7.54
C ASP A 188 17.71 -0.99 8.48
N ILE A 189 17.47 -2.13 9.13
CA ILE A 189 18.38 -2.71 10.14
C ILE A 189 19.10 -3.94 9.57
N ASP A 190 20.43 -3.91 9.61
CA ASP A 190 21.27 -5.06 9.33
C ASP A 190 21.35 -5.97 10.55
N THR A 191 20.76 -7.16 10.41
CA THR A 191 20.71 -8.17 11.48
C THR A 191 21.93 -9.09 11.49
N GLY A 192 22.84 -8.98 10.52
CA GLY A 192 24.00 -9.89 10.40
C GLY A 192 23.63 -11.33 10.03
N LEU A 193 22.35 -11.62 9.80
CA LEU A 193 21.90 -12.94 9.37
C LEU A 193 22.17 -13.09 7.87
N ARG A 194 22.87 -14.15 7.48
CA ARG A 194 22.92 -14.60 6.09
C ARG A 194 21.53 -15.13 5.74
N TRP A 195 20.74 -14.34 5.03
CA TRP A 195 19.47 -14.82 4.54
C TRP A 195 19.76 -15.85 3.45
N ALA A 196 19.48 -17.12 3.75
CA ALA A 196 19.64 -18.22 2.83
C ALA A 196 18.57 -18.11 1.73
N CYS A 197 18.86 -17.30 0.70
CA CYS A 197 18.28 -17.43 -0.63
C CYS A 197 18.81 -16.31 -1.52
N ARG A 198 19.67 -16.66 -2.47
CA ARG A 198 19.94 -15.82 -3.65
C ARG A 198 18.69 -15.69 -4.52
#